data_AF-A0AAW4IY22-F1
#
_entry.id   AF-A0AAW4IY22-F1
#
_cell.length_a   1.000
_cell.length_b   1.000
_cell.length_c   1.000
_cell.angle_alpha   90.00
_cell.angle_beta   90.00
_cell.angle_gamma   90.00
#
_symmetry.space_group_name_H-M   'P 1'
#
loop_
_entity.id
_entity.type
_entity.pdbx_description
1 polymer ?
#
loop_
_entity_poly.entity_id
_entity_poly.type
_entity_poly.pdbx_seq_one_letter_code
_entity_poly.pdbx_strand_id
1 'polypeptide(L)'
;MQVIPLTKREQFKKLKQWDILIVKWSDYYVKHTPECKKIMFYRIHKKQDNEIICQMKNNHWFNYDKYLNNDSVALEVFQVMDD
;
A
#
# COMPACT_ATOMS: atom_id res chain seq x y z
N MET A 1 9.89 16.85 -1.13
CA MET A 1 8.91 15.81 -0.73
C MET A 1 7.77 15.78 -1.75
N GLN A 2 7.74 14.71 -2.55
CA GLN A 2 6.81 14.49 -3.64
C GLN A 2 5.91 13.29 -3.34
N VAL A 3 4.63 13.36 -3.70
CA VAL A 3 3.68 12.24 -3.59
C VAL A 3 3.32 11.77 -4.99
N ILE A 4 3.64 10.52 -5.31
CA ILE A 4 3.50 9.96 -6.66
C ILE A 4 2.45 8.84 -6.63
N PRO A 5 1.39 8.90 -7.46
CA PRO A 5 0.44 7.81 -7.57
C PRO A 5 1.09 6.59 -8.21
N LEU A 6 0.85 5.42 -7.60
CA LEU A 6 1.27 4.13 -8.12
C LEU A 6 0.10 3.51 -8.88
N THR A 7 0.18 3.52 -10.21
CA THR A 7 -0.88 3.06 -11.13
C THR A 7 -0.40 2.00 -12.11
N LYS A 8 0.91 1.68 -12.13
CA LYS A 8 1.53 0.70 -13.02
C LYS A 8 2.42 -0.28 -12.27
N ARG A 9 2.48 -1.51 -12.77
CA ARG A 9 3.27 -2.60 -12.17
C ARG A 9 4.75 -2.23 -12.00
N GLU A 10 5.33 -1.52 -12.96
CA GLU A 10 6.73 -1.10 -12.96
C GLU A 10 7.04 -0.17 -11.79
N GLN A 11 6.09 0.65 -11.35
CA GLN A 11 6.28 1.54 -10.21
C GLN A 11 6.37 0.73 -8.91
N PHE A 12 5.47 -0.25 -8.73
CA PHE A 12 5.53 -1.16 -7.58
C PHE A 12 6.79 -2.01 -7.55
N LYS A 13 7.31 -2.42 -8.72
CA LYS A 13 8.58 -3.13 -8.82
C LYS A 13 9.79 -2.30 -8.40
N LYS A 14 9.71 -0.97 -8.51
CA LYS A 14 10.78 -0.04 -8.12
C LYS A 14 10.78 0.30 -6.63
N LEU A 15 9.70 -0.01 -5.90
CA LEU A 15 9.62 0.21 -4.47
C LEU A 15 10.68 -0.59 -3.72
N LYS A 16 11.28 0.06 -2.74
CA LYS A 16 12.35 -0.49 -1.90
C LYS A 16 11.89 -0.65 -0.47
N GLN A 17 12.68 -1.42 0.29
CA GLN A 17 12.53 -1.45 1.73
C GLN A 17 12.67 -0.04 2.28
N TRP A 18 11.82 0.30 3.25
CA TRP A 18 11.74 1.59 3.93
C TRP A 18 11.12 2.75 3.15
N ASP A 19 10.74 2.55 1.89
CA ASP A 19 9.88 3.52 1.18
C ASP A 19 8.58 3.75 1.95
N ILE A 20 8.03 4.95 1.84
CA ILE A 20 6.78 5.32 2.48
C ILE A 20 5.65 5.26 1.46
N LEU A 21 4.59 4.54 1.83
CA LEU A 21 3.35 4.45 1.06
C LEU A 21 2.21 5.15 1.80
N ILE A 22 1.31 5.76 1.03
CA ILE A 22 0.00 6.18 1.47
C ILE A 22 -1.01 5.26 0.79
N VAL A 23 -1.87 4.63 1.58
CA VAL A 23 -2.93 3.76 1.05
C VAL A 23 -4.28 4.28 1.53
N LYS A 24 -5.18 4.48 0.58
CA LYS A 24 -6.59 4.76 0.84
C LYS A 24 -7.37 3.46 0.77
N TRP A 25 -8.07 3.13 1.84
CA TRP A 25 -8.85 1.90 1.94
C TRP A 25 -10.33 2.12 1.65
N SER A 26 -11.01 1.08 1.16
CA SER A 26 -12.47 1.07 1.02
C SER A 26 -13.17 1.17 2.39
N ASP A 27 -14.38 1.74 2.42
CA ASP A 27 -15.17 1.81 3.66
C ASP A 27 -15.52 0.41 4.17
N TYR A 28 -15.71 -0.54 3.26
CA TYR A 28 -15.91 -1.94 3.60
C TYR A 28 -14.73 -2.48 4.42
N TYR A 29 -13.49 -2.25 3.98
CA TYR A 29 -12.32 -2.73 4.71
C TYR A 29 -12.16 -2.04 6.06
N VAL A 30 -12.31 -0.72 6.11
CA VAL A 30 -12.23 0.05 7.36
C VAL A 30 -13.27 -0.42 8.38
N LYS A 31 -14.49 -0.77 7.93
CA LYS A 31 -15.55 -1.28 8.80
C LYS A 31 -15.25 -2.65 9.42
N HIS A 32 -14.52 -3.51 8.70
CA HIS A 32 -14.27 -4.90 9.10
C HIS A 32 -12.84 -5.14 9.63
N THR A 33 -11.97 -4.12 9.59
CA THR A 33 -10.58 -4.20 10.07
C THR A 33 -10.37 -3.17 11.18
N PRO A 34 -10.44 -3.59 12.46
CA PRO A 34 -10.18 -2.71 13.60
C PRO A 34 -8.82 -2.01 13.48
N GLU A 35 -8.73 -0.78 13.98
CA GLU A 35 -7.53 0.08 13.91
C GLU A 35 -7.13 0.58 12.51
N CYS A 36 -7.74 0.08 11.44
CA CYS A 36 -7.53 0.61 10.09
C CYS A 36 -8.28 1.94 9.92
N LYS A 37 -7.57 2.99 9.49
CA LYS A 37 -8.18 4.26 9.08
C LYS A 37 -8.40 4.28 7.57
N LYS A 38 -9.23 5.22 7.11
CA LYS A 38 -9.49 5.44 5.68
C LYS A 38 -8.23 5.71 4.88
N ILE A 39 -7.29 6.45 5.46
CA ILE A 39 -5.97 6.73 4.89
C ILE A 39 -4.93 6.26 5.90
N MET A 40 -4.02 5.42 5.44
CA MET A 40 -2.95 4.85 6.25
C MET A 40 -1.59 5.15 5.62
N PHE A 41 -0.61 5.40 6.48
CA PHE A 41 0.78 5.58 6.10
C PHE A 41 1.56 4.35 6.50
N TYR A 42 2.32 3.80 5.55
CA TYR A 42 3.10 2.59 5.77
C TYR A 42 4.54 2.83 5.38
N ARG A 43 5.45 2.31 6.20
CA ARG A 43 6.84 2.15 5.81
C ARG A 43 7.03 0.72 5.36
N ILE A 44 7.44 0.48 4.11
CA ILE A 44 7.58 -0.87 3.56
C ILE A 44 8.63 -1.63 4.37
N HIS A 45 8.22 -2.69 5.06
CA HIS A 45 9.16 -3.50 5.84
C HIS A 45 9.84 -4.56 4.98
N LYS A 46 9.07 -5.19 4.09
CA LYS A 46 9.53 -6.21 3.15
C LYS A 46 8.59 -6.26 1.94
N LYS A 47 9.15 -6.62 0.79
CA LYS A 47 8.40 -7.00 -0.41
C LYS A 47 8.65 -8.48 -0.69
N GLN A 48 7.60 -9.23 -0.99
CA GLN A 48 7.68 -10.63 -1.36
C GLN A 48 6.76 -10.86 -2.55
N ASP A 49 7.33 -11.20 -3.70
CA ASP A 49 6.61 -11.30 -4.98
C ASP A 49 5.75 -10.05 -5.25
N ASN A 50 4.42 -10.22 -5.26
CA ASN A 50 3.44 -9.18 -5.48
C ASN A 50 2.88 -8.57 -4.19
N GLU A 51 3.36 -9.00 -3.03
CA GLU A 51 2.92 -8.52 -1.72
C GLU A 51 3.87 -7.47 -1.15
N ILE A 52 3.27 -6.43 -0.60
CA ILE A 52 3.95 -5.40 0.18
C ILE A 52 3.54 -5.57 1.63
N ILE A 53 4.51 -5.88 2.48
CA ILE A 53 4.32 -6.02 3.92
C ILE A 53 4.49 -4.63 4.52
N CYS A 54 3.36 -4.01 4.81
CA CYS A 54 3.25 -2.66 5.33
C CYS A 54 3.47 -2.60 6.84
N GLN A 55 2.98 -3.60 7.59
CA GLN A 55 3.19 -3.76 9.03
C GLN A 55 3.21 -5.24 9.39
N MET A 56 4.20 -5.68 10.18
CA MET A 56 4.22 -7.04 10.72
C MET A 56 3.18 -7.23 11.84
N LYS A 57 2.98 -6.20 12.67
CA LYS A 57 1.92 -6.19 13.67
C LYS A 57 0.57 -6.07 12.96
N ASN A 58 -0.39 -6.90 13.35
CA ASN A 58 -1.73 -7.02 12.75
C ASN A 58 -1.78 -7.57 11.31
N ASN A 59 -0.69 -8.18 10.81
CA ASN A 59 -0.62 -8.82 9.48
C ASN A 59 -1.10 -7.91 8.34
N HIS A 60 -0.72 -6.63 8.36
CA HIS A 60 -1.17 -5.68 7.35
C HIS A 60 -0.26 -5.73 6.13
N TRP A 61 -0.74 -6.37 5.08
CA TRP A 61 -0.10 -6.42 3.77
C TRP A 61 -1.12 -6.14 2.66
N PHE A 62 -0.65 -5.81 1.46
CA PHE A 62 -1.50 -5.81 0.29
C PHE A 62 -0.78 -6.33 -0.94
N ASN A 63 -1.56 -6.94 -1.84
CA ASN A 63 -1.07 -7.44 -3.11
C ASN A 63 -1.29 -6.37 -4.19
N TYR A 64 -0.21 -5.86 -4.78
CA TYR A 64 -0.32 -4.78 -5.78
C TYR A 64 -0.88 -5.28 -7.12
N ASP A 65 -0.82 -6.58 -7.40
CA ASP A 65 -1.43 -7.16 -8.61
C ASP A 65 -2.96 -7.08 -8.52
N LYS A 66 -3.52 -7.50 -7.37
CA LYS A 66 -4.95 -7.35 -7.09
C LYS A 66 -5.40 -5.90 -7.17
N TYR A 67 -4.61 -4.98 -6.63
CA TYR A 67 -4.89 -3.55 -6.72
C TYR A 67 -4.94 -3.05 -8.17
N LEU A 68 -3.93 -3.40 -8.98
CA LEU A 68 -3.89 -3.02 -10.39
C LEU A 68 -5.02 -3.64 -11.23
N ASN A 69 -5.57 -4.78 -10.79
CA ASN A 69 -6.71 -5.45 -11.44
C ASN A 69 -8.07 -5.07 -10.83
N ASN A 70 -8.14 -4.05 -9.95
CA ASN A 70 -9.35 -3.63 -9.25
C ASN A 70 -10.02 -4.73 -8.37
N ASP A 71 -9.25 -5.73 -7.94
CA ASP A 71 -9.66 -6.82 -7.03
C ASP A 71 -9.09 -6.63 -5.61
N SER A 72 -8.75 -5.39 -5.24
CA SER A 72 -8.23 -5.04 -3.93
C SER A 72 -9.18 -4.12 -3.19
N VAL A 73 -9.14 -4.21 -1.86
CA VAL A 73 -9.80 -3.25 -0.98
C VAL A 73 -9.02 -1.94 -0.81
N ALA A 74 -7.79 -1.88 -1.31
CA ALA A 74 -7.05 -0.63 -1.51
C ALA A 74 -7.62 0.10 -2.73
N LEU A 75 -8.00 1.37 -2.56
CA LEU A 75 -8.60 2.21 -3.59
C LEU A 75 -7.57 3.06 -4.31
N GLU A 76 -6.62 3.63 -3.57
CA GLU A 76 -5.55 4.48 -4.12
C GLU A 76 -4.27 4.19 -3.36
N VAL A 77 -3.15 4.11 -4.07
CA VAL A 77 -1.82 3.92 -3.48
C VAL A 77 -0.87 4.97 -4.03
N PHE A 78 -0.15 5.63 -3.12
CA PHE A 78 0.86 6.62 -3.45
C PHE A 78 2.19 6.28 -2.78
N GLN A 79 3.30 6.62 -3.43
CA GLN A 79 4.63 6.65 -2.83
C GLN A 79 4.97 8.07 -2.41
N VAL A 80 5.56 8.22 -1.24
CA VAL A 80 6.18 9.46 -0.78
C VAL A 80 7.67 9.37 -1.08
N MET A 81 8.20 10.37 -1.77
CA MET A 81 9.62 10.52 -2.07
C MET A 81 10.14 11.78 -1.41
N ASP A 82 11.26 11.67 -0.71
CA ASP A 82 12.09 12.83 -0.37
C ASP A 82 13.15 12.96 -1.47
N ASP A 83 13.34 14.20 -1.95
CA ASP A 83 14.22 14.53 -3.07
C ASP A 83 15.69 14.16 -2.80
#